data_AF-A0A8B6GVC7-F1
#
_entry.id   AF-A0A8B6GVC7-F1
#
_cell.length_a   1.000
_cell.length_b   1.000
_cell.length_c   1.000
_cell.angle_alpha   90.00
_cell.angle_beta   90.00
_cell.angle_gamma   90.00
#
_symmetry.space_group_name_H-M   'P 1'
#
loop_
_entity.id
_entity.type
_entity.pdbx_description
1 polymer ?
#
loop_
_entity_poly.entity_id
_entity_poly.type
_entity_poly.pdbx_seq_one_letter_code
_entity_poly.pdbx_strand_id
1 'polypeptide(L)'
;MPGIVLFQRRWSFGSDDLVVPAVVLLFMHIAWEIVLAVILGVVDFEPAKTCSVGLVNLKNYLLGYLVMISVAIVIEVIIFWVSLRGTILHAEPRDCMQYLLYTKLVVLLFEFSWQIVGILWLVKHYQSCKSESPKKAALAIIVINWIVMLSIIISTWCTYDIAGRKWVKMKRFQESLKEKTKRNKRNSGRRNWRQRVAMEMNVLGVRKMIQLCNNFKKLEVFVHVSTAYANCDRPFIEEMVYQPSVEPQKLIDALDWLDDEMLDQITSKLIGDKPNTYTFTKQLAEHLLIKEGSNLPLAILRPSIVGASWKEPFPAGKGILRYMNCDIGCSRHYSSRYTSNMMITMAWYTEYTANTSGSVNPFTWGEIENVVMNFWKKVPLDSCFRRPKAPIAKSGFLLDYYIFVSHMIPAYFADLGYCMLGKRPRMVKIYNKLHRAMGTLTFFTTHSWEWTYNNLDMLKSKLSPEDRRLFYFDPRGLHWPTYLEAYCLGAKKYLLNEDLSGLPAAKAHLRNLRNLRYIFNTVVIVALWRVLVARSDIARNLWVFIIGLVTKFVKFFRLTSAVRR
;
A
#
# COMPACT_ATOMS: atom_id res chain seq x y z
N MET A 1 -0.02 23.51 2.65
CA MET A 1 0.83 24.56 2.02
C MET A 1 2.09 24.89 2.86
N PRO A 2 2.94 25.90 2.57
CA PRO A 2 3.83 26.46 3.60
C PRO A 2 3.05 26.78 4.88
N GLY A 3 3.66 26.49 6.04
CA GLY A 3 3.06 26.79 7.33
C GLY A 3 2.91 28.30 7.55
N ILE A 4 1.77 28.71 8.13
CA ILE A 4 1.48 30.12 8.41
C ILE A 4 2.42 30.65 9.50
N VAL A 5 2.72 31.95 9.46
CA VAL A 5 3.52 32.62 10.50
C VAL A 5 2.59 33.46 11.36
N LEU A 6 2.54 33.15 12.65
CA LEU A 6 1.81 33.91 13.67
C LEU A 6 2.70 34.06 14.90
N PHE A 7 2.65 35.20 15.57
CA PHE A 7 3.50 35.57 16.71
C PHE A 7 4.99 35.40 16.41
N GLN A 8 5.41 35.82 15.20
CA GLN A 8 6.77 35.64 14.68
C GLN A 8 7.25 34.17 14.67
N ARG A 9 6.33 33.20 14.76
CA ARG A 9 6.63 31.77 14.74
C ARG A 9 5.83 31.08 13.65
N ARG A 10 6.45 30.07 13.03
CA ARG A 10 5.82 29.31 11.95
C ARG A 10 5.10 28.08 12.50
N TRP A 11 3.81 27.99 12.20
CA TRP A 11 2.91 26.94 12.67
C TRP A 11 2.92 25.73 11.73
N SER A 12 2.48 24.57 12.24
CA SER A 12 2.51 23.32 11.48
C SER A 12 1.37 23.15 10.49
N PHE A 13 0.36 24.03 10.54
CA PHE A 13 -0.75 24.09 9.59
C PHE A 13 -0.54 25.22 8.58
N GLY A 14 -1.03 25.02 7.37
CA GLY A 14 -1.10 26.03 6.32
C GLY A 14 -2.43 26.77 6.34
N SER A 15 -2.52 27.87 5.61
CA SER A 15 -3.77 28.61 5.42
C SER A 15 -4.85 27.80 4.67
N ASP A 16 -4.49 26.72 3.97
CA ASP A 16 -5.41 25.77 3.33
C ASP A 16 -6.14 24.89 4.34
N ASP A 17 -5.48 24.60 5.46
CA ASP A 17 -6.03 23.74 6.51
C ASP A 17 -7.17 24.43 7.28
N LEU A 18 -7.35 25.74 7.10
CA LEU A 18 -8.39 26.55 7.75
C LEU A 18 -9.76 26.47 7.08
N VAL A 19 -9.87 25.88 5.88
CA VAL A 19 -11.15 25.75 5.17
C VAL A 19 -12.17 24.97 6.00
N VAL A 20 -11.78 23.80 6.50
CA VAL A 20 -12.69 22.92 7.26
C VAL A 20 -13.08 23.53 8.61
N PRO A 21 -12.14 24.00 9.45
CA PRO A 21 -12.48 24.72 10.68
C PRO A 21 -13.38 25.94 10.44
N ALA A 22 -13.10 26.76 9.42
CA ALA A 22 -13.89 27.95 9.12
C ALA A 22 -15.34 27.59 8.73
N VAL A 23 -15.54 26.56 7.91
CA VAL A 23 -16.89 26.11 7.53
C VAL A 23 -17.67 25.57 8.73
N VAL A 24 -17.04 24.76 9.57
CA VAL A 24 -17.69 24.19 10.76
C VAL A 24 -18.11 25.29 11.73
N LEU A 25 -17.23 26.25 12.01
CA LEU A 25 -17.54 27.39 12.87
C LEU A 25 -18.62 28.29 12.27
N LEU A 26 -18.57 28.56 10.96
CA LEU A 26 -19.56 29.36 10.26
C LEU A 26 -20.97 28.75 10.37
N PHE A 27 -21.13 27.45 10.10
CA PHE A 27 -22.43 26.79 10.25
C PHE A 27 -22.94 26.84 11.68
N MET A 28 -22.06 26.67 12.66
CA MET A 28 -22.42 26.74 14.06
C MET A 28 -22.85 28.16 14.47
N HIS A 29 -22.11 29.20 14.06
CA HIS A 29 -22.45 30.58 14.38
C HIS A 29 -23.73 31.04 13.70
N ILE A 30 -23.96 30.65 12.43
CA ILE A 30 -25.23 30.92 11.75
C ILE A 30 -26.40 30.23 12.50
N ALA A 31 -26.22 28.98 12.93
CA ALA A 31 -27.24 28.29 13.72
C ALA A 31 -27.53 29.04 15.04
N TRP A 32 -26.50 29.56 15.71
CA TRP A 32 -26.68 30.34 16.94
C TRP A 32 -27.29 31.71 16.71
N GLU A 33 -26.95 32.39 15.61
CA GLU A 33 -27.56 33.65 15.23
C GLU A 33 -29.07 33.48 15.02
N ILE A 34 -29.49 32.40 14.35
CA ILE A 34 -30.91 32.05 14.18
C ILE A 34 -31.57 31.78 15.53
N VAL A 35 -30.95 30.96 16.39
CA VAL A 35 -31.52 30.64 17.72
C VAL A 35 -31.66 31.91 18.57
N LEU A 36 -30.67 32.78 18.59
CA LEU A 36 -30.70 34.04 19.34
C LEU A 36 -31.75 35.00 18.80
N ALA A 37 -31.86 35.14 17.48
CA ALA A 37 -32.89 35.96 16.84
C ALA A 37 -34.31 35.45 17.17
N VAL A 38 -34.52 34.13 17.14
CA VAL A 38 -35.80 33.51 17.53
C VAL A 38 -36.10 33.77 19.01
N ILE A 39 -35.12 33.60 19.91
CA ILE A 39 -35.32 33.88 21.34
C ILE A 39 -35.67 35.36 21.55
N LEU A 40 -34.96 36.27 20.89
CA LEU A 40 -35.20 37.72 20.99
C LEU A 40 -36.57 38.15 20.42
N GLY A 41 -37.09 37.42 19.43
CA GLY A 41 -38.39 37.71 18.80
C GLY A 41 -39.60 37.00 19.42
N VAL A 42 -39.41 35.83 20.04
CA VAL A 42 -40.50 35.02 20.63
C VAL A 42 -40.68 35.26 22.12
N VAL A 43 -39.60 35.55 22.85
CA VAL A 43 -39.70 35.79 24.29
C VAL A 43 -40.18 37.22 24.50
N ASP A 44 -41.29 37.35 25.20
CA ASP A 44 -41.76 38.66 25.66
C ASP A 44 -40.87 39.13 26.82
N PHE A 45 -40.13 40.21 26.57
CA PHE A 45 -39.27 40.86 27.55
C PHE A 45 -39.95 42.08 28.19
N GLU A 46 -41.27 42.24 28.05
CA GLU A 46 -42.02 43.30 28.70
C GLU A 46 -41.89 43.22 30.24
N PRO A 47 -41.83 44.37 30.93
CA PRO A 47 -41.64 44.42 32.37
C PRO A 47 -42.89 43.95 33.12
N ALA A 48 -42.96 42.65 33.43
CA ALA A 48 -43.88 42.16 34.46
C ALA A 48 -43.43 42.69 35.84
N LYS A 49 -44.39 43.12 36.69
CA LYS A 49 -44.20 43.85 37.95
C LYS A 49 -43.21 43.23 38.96
N THR A 50 -42.79 41.98 38.80
CA THR A 50 -41.89 41.24 39.72
C THR A 50 -40.56 40.75 39.12
N CYS A 51 -40.30 40.89 37.81
CA CYS A 51 -39.08 40.38 37.14
C CYS A 51 -38.56 41.33 36.02
N SER A 52 -38.90 42.62 36.09
CA SER A 52 -38.56 43.60 35.02
C SER A 52 -37.05 43.79 34.79
N VAL A 53 -36.25 43.91 35.86
CA VAL A 53 -34.81 44.21 35.74
C VAL A 53 -34.01 43.01 35.21
N GLY A 54 -34.40 41.79 35.60
CA GLY A 54 -33.74 40.55 35.15
C GLY A 54 -33.98 40.29 33.66
N LEU A 55 -35.22 40.41 33.19
CA LEU A 55 -35.57 40.18 31.78
C LEU A 55 -34.93 41.22 30.85
N VAL A 56 -34.91 42.51 31.23
CA VAL A 56 -34.29 43.57 30.43
C VAL A 56 -32.77 43.37 30.30
N ASN A 57 -32.09 43.00 31.39
CA ASN A 57 -30.66 42.74 31.35
C ASN A 57 -30.32 41.45 30.56
N LEU A 58 -31.17 40.42 30.64
CA LEU A 58 -31.01 39.22 29.81
C LEU A 58 -31.18 39.56 28.31
N LYS A 59 -32.17 40.39 27.96
CA LYS A 59 -32.36 40.89 26.58
C LYS A 59 -31.12 41.63 26.08
N ASN A 60 -30.56 42.54 26.88
CA ASN A 60 -29.35 43.28 26.54
C ASN A 60 -28.13 42.37 26.37
N TYR A 61 -28.00 41.36 27.24
CA TYR A 61 -26.96 40.34 27.11
C TYR A 61 -27.07 39.54 25.80
N LEU A 62 -28.28 39.08 25.47
CA LEU A 62 -28.55 38.32 24.25
C LEU A 62 -28.35 39.17 22.99
N LEU A 63 -28.74 40.46 23.02
CA LEU A 63 -28.50 41.40 21.93
C LEU A 63 -27.01 41.66 21.72
N GLY A 64 -26.25 41.87 22.80
CA GLY A 64 -24.80 42.00 22.72
C GLY A 64 -24.14 40.73 22.18
N TYR A 65 -24.67 39.55 22.54
CA TYR A 65 -24.15 38.29 22.02
C TYR A 65 -24.46 38.08 20.53
N LEU A 66 -25.63 38.51 20.07
CA LEU A 66 -26.00 38.50 18.65
C LEU A 66 -25.00 39.33 17.82
N VAL A 67 -24.71 40.56 18.25
CA VAL A 67 -23.74 41.44 17.57
C VAL A 67 -22.35 40.80 17.49
N MET A 68 -21.89 40.17 18.58
CA MET A 68 -20.59 39.49 18.63
C MET A 68 -20.52 38.33 17.63
N ILE A 69 -21.56 37.50 17.56
CA ILE A 69 -21.63 36.38 16.60
C ILE A 69 -21.67 36.90 15.16
N SER A 70 -22.42 37.96 14.85
CA SER A 70 -22.45 38.51 13.50
C SER A 70 -21.06 39.01 13.05
N VAL A 71 -20.29 39.63 13.95
CA VAL A 71 -18.88 40.01 13.69
C VAL A 71 -18.00 38.78 13.46
N ALA A 72 -18.19 37.72 14.25
CA ALA A 72 -17.45 36.46 14.11
C ALA A 72 -17.72 35.77 12.76
N ILE A 73 -18.97 35.75 12.31
CA ILE A 73 -19.41 35.21 11.02
C ILE A 73 -18.71 35.93 9.86
N VAL A 74 -18.69 37.28 9.88
CA VAL A 74 -18.03 38.06 8.83
C VAL A 74 -16.54 37.70 8.71
N ILE A 75 -15.84 37.59 9.84
CA ILE A 75 -14.42 37.21 9.85
C ILE A 75 -14.23 35.78 9.34
N GLU A 76 -15.10 34.84 9.71
CA GLU A 76 -15.03 33.44 9.27
C GLU A 76 -15.29 33.27 7.77
N VAL A 77 -16.23 34.03 7.20
CA VAL A 77 -16.46 34.08 5.75
C VAL A 77 -15.22 34.58 5.02
N ILE A 78 -14.57 35.63 5.53
CA ILE A 78 -13.34 36.16 4.92
C ILE A 78 -12.21 35.14 5.04
N ILE A 79 -12.02 34.50 6.19
CA ILE A 79 -11.01 33.44 6.39
C ILE A 79 -11.28 32.29 5.42
N PHE A 80 -12.52 31.81 5.31
CA PHE A 80 -12.89 30.74 4.39
C PHE A 80 -12.54 31.13 2.95
N TRP A 81 -12.95 32.31 2.49
CA TRP A 81 -12.72 32.77 1.13
C TRP A 81 -11.23 32.93 0.80
N VAL A 82 -10.43 33.50 1.70
CA VAL A 82 -8.98 33.62 1.52
C VAL A 82 -8.31 32.25 1.56
N SER A 83 -8.78 31.32 2.39
CA SER A 83 -8.25 29.94 2.50
C SER A 83 -8.42 29.13 1.21
N LEU A 84 -9.38 29.48 0.35
CA LEU A 84 -9.63 28.82 -0.94
C LEU A 84 -8.74 29.31 -2.09
N ARG A 85 -8.09 30.49 -1.97
CA ARG A 85 -7.34 31.11 -3.08
C ARG A 85 -5.92 30.54 -3.24
N GLY A 86 -5.26 30.69 -4.37
CA GLY A 86 -3.82 30.35 -4.51
C GLY A 86 -3.49 28.84 -4.52
N THR A 87 -2.20 28.53 -4.67
CA THR A 87 -1.69 27.14 -4.79
C THR A 87 -0.41 26.95 -3.98
N ILE A 88 0.10 25.71 -3.88
CA ILE A 88 1.35 25.39 -3.16
C ILE A 88 2.56 26.20 -3.68
N LEU A 89 2.53 26.62 -4.96
CA LEU A 89 3.60 27.37 -5.60
C LEU A 89 3.33 28.89 -5.63
N HIS A 90 2.08 29.31 -5.46
CA HIS A 90 1.64 30.70 -5.50
C HIS A 90 0.79 31.02 -4.26
N ALA A 91 1.46 31.40 -3.17
CA ALA A 91 0.85 31.63 -1.86
C ALA A 91 0.43 33.08 -1.59
N GLU A 92 0.90 34.04 -2.40
CA GLU A 92 0.66 35.49 -2.26
C GLU A 92 -0.81 35.89 -2.04
N PRO A 93 -1.82 35.25 -2.67
CA PRO A 93 -3.24 35.58 -2.42
C PRO A 93 -3.71 35.38 -0.97
N ARG A 94 -2.87 34.79 -0.10
CA ARG A 94 -3.19 34.46 1.30
C ARG A 94 -2.35 35.20 2.33
N ASP A 95 -1.54 36.17 1.92
CA ASP A 95 -0.62 36.89 2.81
C ASP A 95 -1.36 37.66 3.92
N CYS A 96 -2.60 38.05 3.66
CA CYS A 96 -3.47 38.67 4.66
C CYS A 96 -3.96 37.73 5.77
N MET A 97 -3.80 36.40 5.62
CA MET A 97 -4.33 35.41 6.57
C MET A 97 -3.80 35.59 8.00
N GLN A 98 -2.55 36.04 8.14
CA GLN A 98 -1.98 36.29 9.46
C GLN A 98 -2.75 37.36 10.24
N TYR A 99 -3.18 38.42 9.56
CA TYR A 99 -3.93 39.52 10.17
C TYR A 99 -5.35 39.09 10.52
N LEU A 100 -5.99 38.31 9.64
CA LEU A 100 -7.32 37.75 9.89
C LEU A 100 -7.34 36.85 11.13
N LEU A 101 -6.29 36.05 11.34
CA LEU A 101 -6.20 35.18 12.51
C LEU A 101 -5.92 35.96 13.81
N TYR A 102 -5.16 37.05 13.77
CA TYR A 102 -5.03 37.94 14.93
C TYR A 102 -6.36 38.61 15.27
N THR A 103 -7.07 39.13 14.27
CA THR A 103 -8.40 39.72 14.48
C THR A 103 -9.37 38.68 15.04
N LYS A 104 -9.35 37.45 14.51
CA LYS A 104 -10.18 36.35 15.03
C LYS A 104 -9.84 35.99 16.47
N LEU A 105 -8.55 35.99 16.84
CA LEU A 105 -8.15 35.75 18.23
C LEU A 105 -8.68 36.84 19.17
N VAL A 106 -8.65 38.10 18.76
CA VAL A 106 -9.22 39.20 19.55
C VAL A 106 -10.72 39.00 19.76
N VAL A 107 -11.46 38.69 18.70
CA VAL A 107 -12.90 38.38 18.80
C VAL A 107 -13.16 37.19 19.72
N LEU A 108 -12.34 36.13 19.63
CA LEU A 108 -12.41 34.96 20.50
C LEU A 108 -12.24 35.32 21.99
N LEU A 109 -11.33 36.24 22.32
CA LEU A 109 -11.12 36.70 23.69
C LEU A 109 -12.32 37.52 24.22
N PHE A 110 -12.93 38.34 23.36
CA PHE A 110 -14.15 39.06 23.70
C PHE A 110 -15.33 38.11 23.90
N GLU A 111 -15.52 37.11 23.02
CA GLU A 111 -16.53 36.07 23.18
C GLU A 111 -16.33 35.33 24.50
N PHE A 112 -15.11 34.87 24.80
CA PHE A 112 -14.78 34.20 26.05
C PHE A 112 -15.17 35.03 27.29
N SER A 113 -14.80 36.31 27.27
CA SER A 113 -15.12 37.24 28.36
C SER A 113 -16.64 37.45 28.49
N TRP A 114 -17.35 37.58 27.37
CA TRP A 114 -18.81 37.72 27.34
C TRP A 114 -19.51 36.48 27.91
N GLN A 115 -19.03 35.26 27.60
CA GLN A 115 -19.56 34.02 28.16
C GLN A 115 -19.36 33.94 29.68
N ILE A 116 -18.20 34.38 30.19
CA ILE A 116 -17.95 34.43 31.65
C ILE A 116 -18.94 35.38 32.33
N VAL A 117 -19.11 36.58 31.79
CA VAL A 117 -20.08 37.57 32.31
C VAL A 117 -21.49 36.98 32.29
N GLY A 118 -21.86 36.30 31.21
CA GLY A 118 -23.16 35.63 31.06
C GLY A 118 -23.43 34.59 32.16
N ILE A 119 -22.46 33.71 32.45
CA ILE A 119 -22.60 32.70 33.52
C ILE A 119 -22.73 33.37 34.89
N LEU A 120 -21.80 34.27 35.22
CA LEU A 120 -21.78 34.92 36.53
C LEU A 120 -23.08 35.69 36.78
N TRP A 121 -23.58 36.38 35.75
CA TRP A 121 -24.83 37.12 35.84
C TRP A 121 -26.04 36.19 35.96
N LEU A 122 -26.16 35.14 35.14
CA LEU A 122 -27.27 34.17 35.19
C LEU A 122 -27.35 33.41 36.53
N VAL A 123 -26.21 33.08 37.13
CA VAL A 123 -26.15 32.37 38.41
C VAL A 123 -26.51 33.28 39.58
N LYS A 124 -26.04 34.53 39.57
CA LYS A 124 -26.17 35.46 40.70
C LYS A 124 -27.45 36.30 40.69
N HIS A 125 -27.93 36.71 39.51
CA HIS A 125 -28.96 37.75 39.39
C HIS A 125 -30.28 37.28 38.76
N TYR A 126 -30.32 36.12 38.09
CA TYR A 126 -31.55 35.59 37.48
C TYR A 126 -32.37 34.65 38.40
N GLN A 127 -32.01 34.51 39.68
CA GLN A 127 -32.69 33.58 40.61
C GLN A 127 -34.13 34.00 40.98
N SER A 128 -34.47 35.27 40.81
CA SER A 128 -35.77 35.86 41.19
C SER A 128 -36.89 35.69 40.15
N CYS A 129 -36.61 35.10 38.98
CA CYS A 129 -37.57 35.01 37.88
C CYS A 129 -38.13 33.58 37.71
N LYS A 130 -39.46 33.43 37.71
CA LYS A 130 -40.16 32.13 37.60
C LYS A 130 -40.08 31.47 36.21
N SER A 131 -39.73 32.22 35.14
CA SER A 131 -39.63 31.67 33.79
C SER A 131 -38.29 30.95 33.57
N GLU A 132 -38.31 29.62 33.57
CA GLU A 132 -37.11 28.79 33.40
C GLU A 132 -36.63 28.65 31.94
N SER A 133 -37.52 28.82 30.96
CA SER A 133 -37.21 28.52 29.56
C SER A 133 -36.10 29.40 28.97
N PRO A 134 -36.11 30.74 29.14
CA PRO A 134 -35.03 31.62 28.63
C PRO A 134 -33.69 31.37 29.33
N LYS A 135 -33.72 31.05 30.64
CA LYS A 135 -32.54 30.71 31.43
C LYS A 135 -31.88 29.43 30.93
N LYS A 136 -32.68 28.38 30.69
CA LYS A 136 -32.22 27.08 30.18
C LYS A 136 -31.65 27.21 28.77
N ALA A 137 -32.28 27.99 27.90
CA ALA A 137 -31.78 28.27 26.56
C ALA A 137 -30.44 29.02 26.59
N ALA A 138 -30.34 30.11 27.37
CA ALA A 138 -29.09 30.85 27.51
C ALA A 138 -27.96 29.99 28.09
N LEU A 139 -28.24 29.17 29.11
CA LEU A 139 -27.25 28.28 29.72
C LEU A 139 -26.80 27.16 28.76
N ALA A 140 -27.71 26.59 27.97
CA ALA A 140 -27.37 25.60 26.94
C ALA A 140 -26.45 26.18 25.87
N ILE A 141 -26.74 27.39 25.39
CA ILE A 141 -25.90 28.12 24.43
C ILE A 141 -24.50 28.32 25.01
N ILE A 142 -24.41 28.81 26.26
CA ILE A 142 -23.13 29.03 26.92
C ILE A 142 -22.32 27.72 27.02
N VAL A 143 -22.91 26.63 27.51
CA VAL A 143 -22.21 25.35 27.69
C VAL A 143 -21.67 24.81 26.37
N ILE A 144 -22.45 24.88 25.29
CA ILE A 144 -21.99 24.40 23.98
C ILE A 144 -20.84 25.26 23.45
N ASN A 145 -20.88 26.58 23.66
CA ASN A 145 -19.78 27.47 23.27
C ASN A 145 -18.49 27.18 24.06
N TRP A 146 -18.58 26.84 25.35
CA TRP A 146 -17.41 26.39 26.14
C TRP A 146 -16.77 25.12 25.59
N ILE A 147 -17.57 24.15 25.12
CA ILE A 147 -17.06 22.93 24.48
C ILE A 147 -16.28 23.28 23.21
N VAL A 148 -16.78 24.24 22.43
CA VAL A 148 -16.11 24.68 21.20
C VAL A 148 -14.84 25.45 21.49
N MET A 149 -14.83 26.34 22.49
CA MET A 149 -13.60 27.01 22.94
C MET A 149 -12.53 26.01 23.37
N LEU A 150 -12.91 24.98 24.14
CA LEU A 150 -11.99 23.92 24.54
C LEU A 150 -11.43 23.16 23.32
N SER A 151 -12.26 22.89 22.31
CA SER A 151 -11.82 22.24 21.07
C SER A 151 -10.83 23.10 20.26
N ILE A 152 -11.03 24.42 20.23
CA ILE A 152 -10.13 25.38 19.57
C ILE A 152 -8.78 25.43 20.30
N ILE A 153 -8.79 25.44 21.64
CA ILE A 153 -7.55 25.41 22.45
C ILE A 153 -6.78 24.10 22.22
N ILE A 154 -7.46 22.95 22.26
CA ILE A 154 -6.83 21.64 22.04
C ILE A 154 -6.26 21.52 20.62
N SER A 155 -7.01 21.97 19.60
CA SER A 155 -6.53 21.93 18.21
C SER A 155 -5.36 22.89 17.98
N THR A 156 -5.38 24.08 18.59
CA THR A 156 -4.26 25.03 18.57
C THR A 156 -3.02 24.43 19.25
N TRP A 157 -3.19 23.81 20.42
CA TRP A 157 -2.10 23.13 21.13
C TRP A 157 -1.49 21.98 20.31
N CYS A 158 -2.33 21.14 19.70
CA CYS A 158 -1.88 20.02 18.87
C CYS A 158 -1.12 20.46 17.60
N THR A 159 -1.40 21.67 17.10
CA THR A 159 -0.80 22.21 15.88
C THR A 159 0.39 23.15 16.14
N TYR A 160 0.68 23.47 17.40
CA TYR A 160 1.82 24.27 17.81
C TYR A 160 3.14 23.51 17.63
N ASP A 161 4.03 24.00 16.75
CA ASP A 161 5.36 23.42 16.51
C ASP A 161 6.44 24.23 17.23
N ILE A 162 6.78 23.83 18.46
CA ILE A 162 7.71 24.52 19.37
C ILE A 162 9.09 24.82 18.76
N ALA A 163 9.56 24.01 17.81
CA ALA A 163 10.95 24.05 17.32
C ALA A 163 11.11 24.32 15.81
N GLY A 164 10.02 24.53 15.06
CA GLY A 164 10.06 24.75 13.60
C GLY A 164 10.70 23.62 12.78
N ARG A 165 10.96 22.45 13.39
CA ARG A 165 11.67 21.31 12.78
C ARG A 165 10.90 20.73 11.60
N LYS A 166 9.57 20.82 11.60
CA LYS A 166 8.74 20.35 10.47
C LYS A 166 8.92 21.23 9.23
N TRP A 167 9.14 22.55 9.41
CA TRP A 167 9.34 23.48 8.29
C TRP A 167 10.66 23.25 7.56
N VAL A 168 11.79 23.08 8.28
CA VAL A 168 13.09 22.80 7.65
C VAL A 168 13.03 21.51 6.82
N LYS A 169 12.33 20.48 7.32
CA LYS A 169 12.09 19.23 6.57
C LYS A 169 11.19 19.44 5.36
N MET A 170 10.17 20.31 5.45
CA MET A 170 9.31 20.66 4.32
C MET A 170 10.06 21.45 3.25
N LYS A 171 10.92 22.42 3.62
CA LYS A 171 11.73 23.19 2.67
C LYS A 171 12.70 22.29 1.90
N ARG A 172 13.44 21.42 2.60
CA ARG A 172 14.28 20.37 1.96
C ARG A 172 13.47 19.44 1.06
N PHE A 173 12.22 19.14 1.43
CA PHE A 173 11.35 18.35 0.58
C PHE A 173 10.83 19.11 -0.65
N GLN A 174 10.51 20.39 -0.53
CA GLN A 174 10.10 21.22 -1.66
C GLN A 174 11.26 21.43 -2.64
N GLU A 175 12.48 21.62 -2.14
CA GLU A 175 13.71 21.62 -2.94
C GLU A 175 13.89 20.26 -3.63
N SER A 176 13.75 19.15 -2.90
CA SER A 176 13.77 17.79 -3.47
C SER A 176 12.65 17.55 -4.50
N LEU A 177 11.46 18.15 -4.33
CA LEU A 177 10.38 18.09 -5.30
C LEU A 177 10.69 18.94 -6.53
N LYS A 178 11.24 20.15 -6.38
CA LYS A 178 11.68 20.96 -7.52
C LYS A 178 12.80 20.24 -8.30
N GLU A 179 13.72 19.60 -7.62
CA GLU A 179 14.73 18.73 -8.24
C GLU A 179 14.12 17.50 -8.90
N LYS A 180 13.19 16.80 -8.24
CA LYS A 180 12.47 15.65 -8.82
C LYS A 180 11.59 16.04 -9.99
N THR A 181 11.00 17.22 -9.99
CA THR A 181 10.20 17.74 -11.11
C THR A 181 11.11 18.18 -12.25
N LYS A 182 12.28 18.79 -11.99
CA LYS A 182 13.34 19.00 -13.01
C LYS A 182 13.82 17.66 -13.59
N ARG A 183 14.06 16.66 -12.74
CA ARG A 183 14.47 15.30 -13.13
C ARG A 183 13.36 14.54 -13.85
N ASN A 184 12.10 14.74 -13.48
CA ASN A 184 10.93 14.17 -14.14
C ASN A 184 10.60 14.86 -15.45
N LYS A 185 10.83 16.17 -15.61
CA LYS A 185 10.79 16.85 -16.92
C LYS A 185 11.90 16.34 -17.84
N ARG A 186 13.09 16.05 -17.29
CA ARG A 186 14.17 15.34 -18.01
C ARG A 186 13.83 13.88 -18.34
N ASN A 187 13.00 13.22 -17.53
CA ASN A 187 12.63 11.81 -17.69
C ASN A 187 11.28 11.56 -18.36
N SER A 188 10.43 12.59 -18.55
CA SER A 188 9.12 12.42 -19.20
C SER A 188 9.24 12.26 -20.70
N GLY A 189 10.33 12.75 -21.32
CA GLY A 189 10.75 12.37 -22.68
C GLY A 189 11.53 11.05 -22.75
N ARG A 190 11.50 10.22 -21.69
CA ARG A 190 12.40 9.06 -21.52
C ARG A 190 11.67 7.84 -20.98
N ARG A 191 10.42 7.63 -21.40
CA ARG A 191 9.55 6.56 -20.88
C ARG A 191 9.46 5.31 -21.76
N ASN A 192 10.03 5.35 -22.97
CA ASN A 192 9.92 4.31 -24.00
C ASN A 192 11.22 3.53 -24.29
N TRP A 193 12.28 3.73 -23.49
CA TRP A 193 13.58 3.06 -23.60
C TRP A 193 13.58 1.53 -23.47
N ARG A 194 12.45 0.88 -23.16
CA ARG A 194 12.44 -0.52 -22.72
C ARG A 194 12.66 -1.53 -23.84
N GLN A 195 12.05 -1.35 -25.02
CA GLN A 195 12.25 -2.29 -26.13
C GLN A 195 13.67 -2.19 -26.70
N ARG A 196 14.14 -0.96 -26.95
CA ARG A 196 15.49 -0.71 -27.48
C ARG A 196 16.56 -1.23 -26.53
N VAL A 197 16.45 -0.98 -25.23
CA VAL A 197 17.41 -1.51 -24.26
C VAL A 197 17.35 -3.03 -24.15
N ALA A 198 16.17 -3.66 -24.25
CA ALA A 198 16.09 -5.12 -24.28
C ALA A 198 16.82 -5.70 -25.51
N MET A 199 16.66 -5.09 -26.68
CA MET A 199 17.36 -5.47 -27.90
C MET A 199 18.87 -5.22 -27.80
N GLU A 200 19.28 -4.05 -27.30
CA GLU A 200 20.69 -3.71 -27.09
C GLU A 200 21.37 -4.69 -26.14
N MET A 201 20.75 -5.00 -25.00
CA MET A 201 21.35 -5.86 -23.99
C MET A 201 21.35 -7.33 -24.38
N ASN A 202 20.21 -7.84 -24.86
CA ASN A 202 20.05 -9.28 -25.05
C ASN A 202 20.44 -9.75 -26.46
N VAL A 203 20.32 -8.91 -27.48
CA VAL A 203 20.60 -9.29 -28.88
C VAL A 203 21.93 -8.70 -29.36
N LEU A 204 22.06 -7.36 -29.35
CA LEU A 204 23.30 -6.72 -29.80
C LEU A 204 24.48 -7.01 -28.87
N GLY A 205 24.23 -7.12 -27.56
CA GLY A 205 25.22 -7.58 -26.60
C GLY A 205 25.77 -8.96 -26.96
N VAL A 206 24.92 -9.88 -27.40
CA VAL A 206 25.33 -11.22 -27.84
C VAL A 206 26.16 -11.17 -29.11
N ARG A 207 25.77 -10.37 -30.12
CA ARG A 207 26.58 -10.14 -31.32
C ARG A 207 28.00 -9.66 -30.98
N LYS A 208 28.09 -8.66 -30.10
CA LYS A 208 29.38 -8.13 -29.64
C LYS A 208 30.22 -9.19 -28.93
N MET A 209 29.59 -10.06 -28.14
CA MET A 209 30.29 -11.19 -27.51
C MET A 209 30.76 -12.22 -28.53
N ILE A 210 29.97 -12.56 -29.54
CA ILE A 210 30.40 -13.44 -30.65
C ILE A 210 31.63 -12.85 -31.35
N GLN A 211 31.57 -11.57 -31.72
CA GLN A 211 32.69 -10.86 -32.36
C GLN A 211 33.94 -10.85 -31.48
N LEU A 212 33.79 -10.63 -30.17
CA LEU A 212 34.90 -10.69 -29.23
C LEU A 212 35.50 -12.10 -29.15
N CYS A 213 34.65 -13.12 -29.02
CA CYS A 213 35.04 -14.53 -28.94
C CYS A 213 35.79 -14.99 -30.20
N ASN A 214 35.41 -14.51 -31.38
CA ASN A 214 36.11 -14.80 -32.65
C ASN A 214 37.56 -14.30 -32.68
N ASN A 215 37.93 -13.34 -31.83
CA ASN A 215 39.31 -12.86 -31.74
C ASN A 215 40.19 -13.70 -30.80
N PHE A 216 39.61 -14.63 -30.04
CA PHE A 216 40.35 -15.47 -29.11
C PHE A 216 40.96 -16.69 -29.83
N LYS A 217 42.29 -16.76 -29.83
CA LYS A 217 43.04 -17.86 -30.48
C LYS A 217 42.88 -19.22 -29.81
N LYS A 218 42.49 -19.25 -28.53
CA LYS A 218 42.37 -20.46 -27.69
C LYS A 218 41.10 -20.40 -26.84
N LEU A 219 39.97 -20.05 -27.47
CA LEU A 219 38.68 -20.11 -26.79
C LEU A 219 38.28 -21.59 -26.63
N GLU A 220 38.22 -22.06 -25.40
CA GLU A 220 37.81 -23.44 -25.09
C GLU A 220 36.29 -23.60 -25.17
N VAL A 221 35.53 -22.65 -24.61
CA VAL A 221 34.06 -22.71 -24.59
C VAL A 221 33.44 -21.33 -24.44
N PHE A 222 32.30 -21.11 -25.10
CA PHE A 222 31.42 -19.95 -24.92
C PHE A 222 30.06 -20.43 -24.41
N VAL A 223 29.77 -20.20 -23.12
CA VAL A 223 28.49 -20.56 -22.52
C VAL A 223 27.56 -19.35 -22.47
N HIS A 224 26.45 -19.42 -23.20
CA HIS A 224 25.40 -18.40 -23.17
C HIS A 224 24.26 -18.79 -22.22
N VAL A 225 23.87 -17.87 -21.34
CA VAL A 225 22.72 -18.05 -20.44
C VAL A 225 21.48 -17.42 -21.07
N SER A 226 20.59 -18.28 -21.56
CA SER A 226 19.26 -17.93 -22.04
C SER A 226 18.21 -18.13 -20.95
N THR A 227 17.02 -18.62 -21.29
CA THR A 227 15.94 -18.93 -20.36
C THR A 227 15.02 -20.00 -20.94
N ALA A 228 14.50 -20.88 -20.08
CA ALA A 228 13.52 -21.91 -20.47
C ALA A 228 12.25 -21.30 -21.10
N TYR A 229 11.99 -20.01 -20.86
CA TYR A 229 10.84 -19.28 -21.36
C TYR A 229 11.06 -18.56 -22.70
N ALA A 230 12.20 -18.72 -23.37
CA ALA A 230 12.46 -18.06 -24.66
C ALA A 230 11.40 -18.43 -25.71
N ASN A 231 10.87 -19.66 -25.61
CA ASN A 231 9.85 -20.23 -26.50
C ASN A 231 8.54 -20.54 -25.76
N CYS A 232 8.18 -19.74 -24.75
CA CYS A 232 7.00 -19.96 -23.89
C CYS A 232 5.63 -19.77 -24.59
N ASP A 233 5.64 -19.36 -25.85
CA ASP A 233 4.51 -19.39 -26.78
C ASP A 233 4.13 -20.81 -27.23
N ARG A 234 4.98 -21.81 -26.94
CA ARG A 234 4.75 -23.23 -27.25
C ARG A 234 4.49 -24.01 -25.95
N PRO A 235 3.57 -24.98 -25.94
CA PRO A 235 3.30 -25.81 -24.76
C PRO A 235 4.40 -26.86 -24.49
N PHE A 236 4.99 -27.40 -25.56
CA PHE A 236 6.09 -28.35 -25.54
C PHE A 236 7.34 -27.69 -26.12
N ILE A 237 8.45 -27.74 -25.38
CA ILE A 237 9.69 -27.03 -25.72
C ILE A 237 10.87 -28.00 -25.63
N GLU A 238 11.49 -28.23 -26.77
CA GLU A 238 12.63 -29.14 -26.92
C GLU A 238 13.97 -28.43 -26.69
N GLU A 239 15.00 -29.24 -26.47
CA GLU A 239 16.40 -28.85 -26.34
C GLU A 239 17.04 -28.51 -27.70
N MET A 240 16.36 -27.68 -28.50
CA MET A 240 16.81 -27.14 -29.79
C MET A 240 16.61 -25.63 -29.85
N VAL A 241 17.31 -24.95 -30.76
CA VAL A 241 17.09 -23.53 -31.06
C VAL A 241 16.02 -23.40 -32.12
N TYR A 242 14.93 -22.72 -31.77
CA TYR A 242 13.81 -22.47 -32.66
C TYR A 242 14.07 -21.27 -33.56
N GLN A 243 13.56 -21.34 -34.79
CA GLN A 243 13.58 -20.20 -35.70
C GLN A 243 12.59 -19.13 -35.20
N PRO A 244 13.01 -17.86 -35.08
CA PRO A 244 12.13 -16.78 -34.67
C PRO A 244 11.20 -16.36 -35.81
N SER A 245 10.07 -15.72 -35.48
CA SER A 245 9.12 -15.17 -36.44
C SER A 245 9.69 -14.01 -37.27
N VAL A 246 10.66 -13.28 -36.70
CA VAL A 246 11.34 -12.16 -37.33
C VAL A 246 12.84 -12.42 -37.29
N GLU A 247 13.49 -12.20 -38.43
CA GLU A 247 14.94 -12.33 -38.52
C GLU A 247 15.64 -11.21 -37.72
N PRO A 248 16.59 -11.53 -36.82
CA PRO A 248 17.19 -10.55 -35.93
C PRO A 248 17.80 -9.36 -36.67
N GLN A 249 18.42 -9.57 -37.83
CA GLN A 249 19.05 -8.50 -38.60
C GLN A 249 18.04 -7.46 -39.08
N LYS A 250 16.89 -7.90 -39.62
CA LYS A 250 15.84 -6.99 -40.09
C LYS A 250 15.31 -6.11 -38.97
N LEU A 251 15.20 -6.67 -37.76
CA LEU A 251 14.75 -5.91 -36.60
C LEU A 251 15.82 -4.92 -36.13
N ILE A 252 17.10 -5.28 -36.19
CA ILE A 252 18.21 -4.37 -35.87
C ILE A 252 18.24 -3.20 -36.84
N ASP A 253 18.15 -3.46 -38.14
CA ASP A 253 18.10 -2.42 -39.17
C ASP A 253 16.87 -1.51 -39.00
N ALA A 254 15.72 -2.08 -38.63
CA ALA A 254 14.50 -1.32 -38.34
C ALA A 254 14.67 -0.39 -37.13
N LEU A 255 15.35 -0.85 -36.08
CA LEU A 255 15.56 -0.05 -34.88
C LEU A 255 16.46 1.17 -35.12
N ASP A 256 17.31 1.17 -36.15
CA ASP A 256 18.19 2.31 -36.40
C ASP A 256 17.43 3.57 -36.85
N TRP A 257 16.28 3.41 -37.50
CA TRP A 257 15.48 4.53 -38.01
C TRP A 257 14.11 4.68 -37.35
N LEU A 258 13.56 3.62 -36.72
CA LEU A 258 12.30 3.72 -35.99
C LEU A 258 12.45 4.57 -34.73
N ASP A 259 11.55 5.55 -34.59
CA ASP A 259 11.39 6.26 -33.33
C ASP A 259 10.68 5.40 -32.26
N ASP A 260 10.76 5.85 -31.01
CA ASP A 260 10.24 5.10 -29.87
C ASP A 260 8.70 5.01 -29.86
N GLU A 261 7.97 5.98 -30.46
CA GLU A 261 6.50 5.96 -30.51
C GLU A 261 6.01 4.94 -31.55
N MET A 262 6.64 4.91 -32.71
CA MET A 262 6.40 3.89 -33.75
C MET A 262 6.75 2.50 -33.23
N LEU A 263 7.88 2.35 -32.52
CA LEU A 263 8.30 1.09 -31.94
C LEU A 263 7.28 0.56 -30.94
N ASP A 264 6.74 1.42 -30.07
CA ASP A 264 5.68 1.06 -29.12
C ASP A 264 4.42 0.53 -29.84
N GLN A 265 4.02 1.16 -30.94
CA GLN A 265 2.84 0.76 -31.70
C GLN A 265 2.99 -0.61 -32.37
N ILE A 266 4.19 -0.95 -32.84
CA ILE A 266 4.45 -2.24 -33.51
C ILE A 266 4.87 -3.36 -32.55
N THR A 267 5.28 -3.03 -31.32
CA THR A 267 5.86 -4.01 -30.37
C THR A 267 4.95 -5.20 -30.12
N SER A 268 3.64 -4.97 -29.96
CA SER A 268 2.66 -6.04 -29.71
C SER A 268 2.61 -7.04 -30.87
N LYS A 269 2.72 -6.56 -32.12
CA LYS A 269 2.79 -7.42 -33.31
C LYS A 269 4.13 -8.15 -33.43
N LEU A 270 5.23 -7.50 -33.05
CA LEU A 270 6.57 -8.09 -33.09
C LEU A 270 6.73 -9.25 -32.09
N ILE A 271 6.27 -9.07 -30.86
CA ILE A 271 6.40 -10.10 -29.81
C ILE A 271 5.39 -11.24 -29.96
N GLY A 272 4.27 -11.01 -30.65
CA GLY A 272 3.21 -12.00 -30.86
C GLY A 272 2.62 -12.49 -29.54
N ASP A 273 2.49 -13.81 -29.39
CA ASP A 273 1.90 -14.46 -28.21
C ASP A 273 2.83 -14.48 -26.98
N LYS A 274 4.03 -13.91 -27.09
CA LYS A 274 4.98 -13.87 -25.97
C LYS A 274 4.56 -12.83 -24.93
N PRO A 275 4.77 -13.11 -23.62
CA PRO A 275 4.26 -12.26 -22.54
C PRO A 275 4.98 -10.93 -22.37
N ASN A 276 6.20 -10.81 -22.89
CA ASN A 276 7.02 -9.61 -22.77
C ASN A 276 8.18 -9.63 -23.77
N THR A 277 8.86 -8.48 -23.88
CA THR A 277 10.04 -8.30 -24.74
C THR A 277 11.25 -9.10 -24.26
N TYR A 278 11.32 -9.51 -22.99
CA TYR A 278 12.44 -10.29 -22.47
C TYR A 278 12.49 -11.69 -23.10
N THR A 279 11.36 -12.42 -23.14
CA THR A 279 11.33 -13.76 -23.74
C THR A 279 11.56 -13.69 -25.26
N PHE A 280 11.00 -12.68 -25.92
CA PHE A 280 11.22 -12.42 -27.34
C PHE A 280 12.70 -12.18 -27.66
N THR A 281 13.36 -11.26 -26.94
CA THR A 281 14.78 -10.93 -27.19
C THR A 281 15.73 -12.07 -26.83
N LYS A 282 15.39 -12.91 -25.83
CA LYS A 282 16.15 -14.14 -25.55
C LYS A 282 16.06 -15.16 -26.68
N GLN A 283 14.88 -15.32 -27.32
CA GLN A 283 14.75 -16.18 -28.50
C GLN A 283 15.58 -15.67 -29.69
N LEU A 284 15.54 -14.36 -29.96
CA LEU A 284 16.34 -13.75 -31.02
C LEU A 284 17.84 -13.94 -30.77
N ALA A 285 18.28 -13.80 -29.53
CA ALA A 285 19.67 -14.02 -29.12
C ALA A 285 20.15 -15.46 -29.38
N GLU A 286 19.32 -16.46 -29.05
CA GLU A 286 19.62 -17.87 -29.34
C GLU A 286 19.77 -18.11 -30.84
N HIS A 287 18.87 -17.58 -31.66
CA HIS A 287 18.96 -17.72 -33.11
C HIS A 287 20.22 -17.05 -33.67
N LEU A 288 20.57 -15.88 -33.15
CA LEU A 288 21.77 -15.15 -33.53
C LEU A 288 23.06 -15.93 -33.24
N LEU A 289 23.11 -16.62 -32.09
CA LEU A 289 24.24 -17.46 -31.71
C LEU A 289 24.46 -18.61 -32.69
N ILE A 290 23.40 -19.24 -33.19
CA ILE A 290 23.52 -20.30 -34.19
C ILE A 290 23.93 -19.75 -35.56
N LYS A 291 23.42 -18.57 -35.93
CA LYS A 291 23.68 -18.00 -37.24
C LYS A 291 25.09 -17.40 -37.36
N GLU A 292 25.52 -16.66 -36.34
CA GLU A 292 26.77 -15.88 -36.37
C GLU A 292 27.90 -16.50 -35.53
N GLY A 293 27.57 -17.38 -34.58
CA GLY A 293 28.53 -18.02 -33.66
C GLY A 293 28.70 -19.52 -33.89
N SER A 294 28.30 -20.05 -35.05
CA SER A 294 28.39 -21.49 -35.40
C SER A 294 29.82 -22.03 -35.41
N ASN A 295 30.81 -21.16 -35.60
CA ASN A 295 32.22 -21.49 -35.58
C ASN A 295 32.85 -21.46 -34.16
N LEU A 296 32.07 -21.09 -33.13
CA LEU A 296 32.52 -21.04 -31.75
C LEU A 296 32.16 -22.33 -30.99
N PRO A 297 32.95 -22.76 -30.00
CA PRO A 297 32.59 -23.86 -29.10
C PRO A 297 31.47 -23.42 -28.15
N LEU A 298 30.24 -23.39 -28.66
CA LEU A 298 29.07 -22.75 -28.04
C LEU A 298 28.22 -23.74 -27.25
N ALA A 299 27.78 -23.34 -26.05
CA ALA A 299 26.73 -24.03 -25.30
C ALA A 299 25.63 -23.03 -24.84
N ILE A 300 24.36 -23.46 -24.83
CA ILE A 300 23.22 -22.60 -24.45
C ILE A 300 22.52 -23.20 -23.23
N LEU A 301 22.64 -22.53 -22.09
CA LEU A 301 21.95 -22.92 -20.85
C LEU A 301 20.60 -22.20 -20.75
N ARG A 302 19.50 -22.94 -20.57
CA ARG A 302 18.14 -22.41 -20.39
C ARG A 302 17.62 -22.66 -18.96
N PRO A 303 17.94 -21.79 -17.99
CA PRO A 303 17.37 -21.90 -16.65
C PRO A 303 15.86 -21.56 -16.66
N SER A 304 15.10 -22.27 -15.81
CA SER A 304 13.73 -21.90 -15.45
C SER A 304 13.72 -20.79 -14.36
N ILE A 305 12.65 -20.65 -13.56
CA ILE A 305 12.64 -19.71 -12.44
C ILE A 305 13.67 -20.13 -11.40
N VAL A 306 14.74 -19.34 -11.29
CA VAL A 306 15.81 -19.54 -10.32
C VAL A 306 15.42 -18.97 -8.96
N GLY A 307 15.31 -19.84 -7.95
CA GLY A 307 15.11 -19.49 -6.55
C GLY A 307 16.43 -19.26 -5.82
N ALA A 308 16.39 -19.26 -4.48
CA ALA A 308 17.61 -19.17 -3.67
C ALA A 308 18.52 -20.40 -3.85
N SER A 309 19.78 -20.28 -3.39
CA SER A 309 20.71 -21.40 -3.41
C SER A 309 20.33 -22.44 -2.35
N TRP A 310 20.45 -23.71 -2.73
CA TRP A 310 20.37 -24.85 -1.83
C TRP A 310 21.72 -25.03 -1.13
N LYS A 311 21.75 -24.90 0.21
CA LYS A 311 22.91 -24.95 1.13
C LYS A 311 23.70 -23.65 1.35
N GLU A 312 23.43 -22.58 0.60
CA GLU A 312 24.03 -21.25 0.87
C GLU A 312 22.96 -20.14 0.74
N PRO A 313 22.72 -19.33 1.78
CA PRO A 313 21.53 -18.47 1.83
C PRO A 313 21.68 -17.20 0.97
N PHE A 314 20.64 -16.90 0.17
CA PHE A 314 20.46 -15.65 -0.57
C PHE A 314 18.96 -15.22 -0.53
N PRO A 315 18.64 -13.93 -0.80
CA PRO A 315 17.60 -13.16 -0.09
C PRO A 315 16.11 -13.42 -0.46
N ALA A 316 15.16 -13.20 0.49
CA ALA A 316 13.70 -13.12 0.23
C ALA A 316 12.88 -12.18 1.14
N GLY A 317 11.75 -11.63 0.63
CA GLY A 317 11.03 -10.43 1.12
C GLY A 317 10.16 -10.49 2.40
N LYS A 318 9.87 -9.28 2.96
CA LYS A 318 9.22 -9.01 4.27
C LYS A 318 7.68 -9.15 4.35
N GLY A 319 7.08 -10.21 3.79
CA GLY A 319 5.67 -10.57 4.10
C GLY A 319 4.58 -9.52 3.82
N ILE A 320 4.79 -8.60 2.87
CA ILE A 320 3.82 -7.58 2.43
C ILE A 320 2.74 -8.18 1.50
N LEU A 321 3.12 -9.27 0.82
CA LEU A 321 2.30 -9.97 -0.16
C LEU A 321 1.25 -10.87 0.49
N ARG A 322 -0.01 -10.76 0.06
CA ARG A 322 -1.13 -11.53 0.63
C ARG A 322 -1.99 -12.30 -0.38
N TYR A 323 -1.96 -11.90 -1.65
CA TYR A 323 -2.66 -12.58 -2.74
C TYR A 323 -1.82 -12.41 -3.99
N MET A 324 -1.58 -13.51 -4.71
CA MET A 324 -0.85 -13.55 -5.96
C MET A 324 -1.64 -14.41 -6.95
N ASN A 325 -1.59 -14.05 -8.23
CA ASN A 325 -2.12 -14.90 -9.29
C ASN A 325 -1.12 -16.02 -9.56
N CYS A 326 -1.48 -17.24 -9.20
CA CYS A 326 -0.75 -18.45 -9.55
C CYS A 326 -1.78 -19.51 -9.93
N ASP A 327 -1.41 -20.45 -10.78
CA ASP A 327 -2.16 -21.69 -10.89
C ASP A 327 -1.61 -22.69 -9.87
N ILE A 328 -2.51 -23.32 -9.11
CA ILE A 328 -2.19 -24.25 -8.02
C ILE A 328 -1.53 -25.51 -8.58
N GLY A 329 -1.85 -25.92 -9.82
CA GLY A 329 -1.23 -27.06 -10.50
C GLY A 329 0.10 -26.74 -11.21
N CYS A 330 0.44 -25.46 -11.35
CA CYS A 330 1.68 -25.05 -12.01
C CYS A 330 2.88 -25.24 -11.08
N SER A 331 3.95 -25.82 -11.64
CA SER A 331 4.99 -26.45 -10.84
C SER A 331 6.38 -26.06 -11.28
N ARG A 332 7.02 -25.05 -10.66
CA ARG A 332 8.30 -24.52 -11.18
C ARG A 332 9.13 -23.71 -10.20
N HIS A 333 10.16 -24.34 -9.65
CA HIS A 333 11.35 -23.62 -9.18
C HIS A 333 12.58 -24.46 -9.49
N TYR A 334 13.72 -23.81 -9.67
CA TYR A 334 15.02 -24.46 -9.67
C TYR A 334 15.93 -23.76 -8.68
N SER A 335 16.74 -24.52 -7.95
CA SER A 335 17.76 -23.95 -7.05
C SER A 335 18.86 -23.29 -7.90
N SER A 336 19.30 -22.09 -7.52
CA SER A 336 20.39 -21.40 -8.23
C SER A 336 21.68 -22.20 -8.27
N ARG A 337 21.93 -23.04 -7.26
CA ARG A 337 23.12 -23.89 -7.18
C ARG A 337 23.16 -24.94 -8.28
N TYR A 338 22.02 -25.52 -8.62
CA TYR A 338 21.96 -26.50 -9.69
C TYR A 338 22.20 -25.85 -11.04
N THR A 339 21.65 -24.64 -11.27
CA THR A 339 21.94 -23.86 -12.49
C THR A 339 23.43 -23.55 -12.61
N SER A 340 24.09 -23.13 -11.53
CA SER A 340 25.54 -22.86 -11.55
C SER A 340 26.37 -24.12 -11.81
N ASN A 341 26.07 -25.23 -11.13
CA ASN A 341 26.77 -26.48 -11.34
C ASN A 341 26.56 -27.03 -12.75
N MET A 342 25.33 -26.93 -13.27
CA MET A 342 25.01 -27.31 -14.65
C MET A 342 25.79 -26.46 -15.65
N MET A 343 25.90 -25.16 -15.42
CA MET A 343 26.69 -24.24 -16.26
C MET A 343 28.16 -24.65 -16.31
N ILE A 344 28.75 -25.01 -15.16
CA ILE A 344 30.15 -25.48 -15.07
C ILE A 344 30.31 -26.81 -15.80
N THR A 345 29.42 -27.77 -15.59
CA THR A 345 29.46 -29.06 -16.28
C THR A 345 29.28 -28.92 -17.80
N MET A 346 28.40 -28.04 -18.25
CA MET A 346 28.23 -27.73 -19.67
C MET A 346 29.50 -27.12 -20.27
N ALA A 347 30.14 -26.20 -19.55
CA ALA A 347 31.42 -25.62 -19.97
C ALA A 347 32.50 -26.68 -20.14
N TRP A 348 32.55 -27.68 -19.26
CA TRP A 348 33.50 -28.79 -19.32
C TRP A 348 33.21 -29.82 -20.44
N TYR A 349 31.95 -30.07 -20.77
CA TYR A 349 31.60 -31.10 -21.76
C TYR A 349 31.88 -30.67 -23.22
N THR A 350 31.90 -29.36 -23.52
CA THR A 350 32.40 -28.78 -24.79
C THR A 350 31.68 -29.16 -26.09
N GLU A 351 30.55 -29.88 -26.06
CA GLU A 351 29.68 -30.07 -27.24
C GLU A 351 28.45 -29.14 -27.19
N TYR A 352 27.99 -28.70 -28.38
CA TYR A 352 26.79 -27.88 -28.50
C TYR A 352 25.60 -28.58 -27.87
N THR A 353 25.14 -28.05 -26.75
CA THR A 353 24.02 -28.57 -25.99
C THR A 353 23.13 -27.41 -25.53
N ALA A 354 21.88 -27.43 -25.97
CA ALA A 354 20.85 -26.61 -25.35
C ALA A 354 20.26 -27.40 -24.19
N ASN A 355 20.30 -26.86 -22.98
CA ASN A 355 19.96 -27.62 -21.78
C ASN A 355 18.85 -26.94 -20.99
N THR A 356 17.77 -27.69 -20.68
CA THR A 356 16.63 -27.13 -19.95
C THR A 356 16.44 -27.80 -18.58
N SER A 357 16.27 -26.96 -17.55
CA SER A 357 16.18 -27.43 -16.15
C SER A 357 14.75 -27.49 -15.58
N GLY A 358 13.72 -27.28 -16.42
CA GLY A 358 12.38 -26.92 -15.95
C GLY A 358 11.44 -28.05 -15.53
N SER A 359 11.57 -29.25 -16.11
CA SER A 359 10.55 -30.33 -15.98
C SER A 359 10.84 -31.36 -14.89
N VAL A 360 12.01 -31.31 -14.25
CA VAL A 360 12.49 -32.37 -13.38
C VAL A 360 12.23 -32.02 -11.91
N ASN A 361 11.62 -32.95 -11.16
CA ASN A 361 11.16 -32.77 -9.76
C ASN A 361 10.20 -31.58 -9.56
N PRO A 362 9.03 -31.58 -10.22
CA PRO A 362 8.04 -30.50 -10.11
C PRO A 362 7.59 -30.27 -8.66
N PHE A 363 7.54 -29.00 -8.23
CA PHE A 363 6.86 -28.56 -7.00
C PHE A 363 5.85 -27.44 -7.24
N THR A 364 4.59 -27.68 -6.87
CA THR A 364 3.46 -26.83 -7.21
C THR A 364 3.35 -25.58 -6.33
N TRP A 365 2.74 -24.51 -6.85
CA TRP A 365 2.48 -23.31 -6.05
C TRP A 365 1.60 -23.56 -4.82
N GLY A 366 0.67 -24.52 -4.90
CA GLY A 366 -0.14 -24.92 -3.74
C GLY A 366 0.69 -25.55 -2.63
N GLU A 367 1.65 -26.42 -2.98
CA GLU A 367 2.56 -27.03 -2.01
C GLU A 367 3.52 -25.99 -1.42
N ILE A 368 4.02 -25.06 -2.24
CA ILE A 368 4.83 -23.91 -1.77
C ILE A 368 4.05 -23.09 -0.76
N GLU A 369 2.80 -22.73 -1.08
CA GLU A 369 1.95 -21.99 -0.15
C GLU A 369 1.86 -22.74 1.17
N ASN A 370 1.54 -24.03 1.15
CA ASN A 370 1.36 -24.81 2.37
C ASN A 370 2.63 -24.85 3.23
N VAL A 371 3.79 -25.16 2.65
CA VAL A 371 5.06 -25.23 3.38
C VAL A 371 5.45 -23.87 3.95
N VAL A 372 5.46 -22.82 3.11
CA VAL A 372 5.86 -21.47 3.51
C VAL A 372 4.92 -20.92 4.57
N MET A 373 3.61 -21.11 4.42
CA MET A 373 2.62 -20.65 5.39
C MET A 373 2.71 -21.40 6.72
N ASN A 374 3.04 -22.69 6.71
CA ASN A 374 3.26 -23.45 7.94
C ASN A 374 4.57 -23.07 8.64
N PHE A 375 5.63 -22.79 7.88
CA PHE A 375 6.87 -22.27 8.43
C PHE A 375 6.65 -20.93 9.14
N TRP A 376 6.03 -19.94 8.48
CA TRP A 376 5.79 -18.62 9.08
C TRP A 376 4.84 -18.63 10.28
N LYS A 377 4.02 -19.68 10.47
CA LYS A 377 3.27 -19.89 11.71
C LYS A 377 4.17 -20.32 12.87
N LYS A 378 5.17 -21.16 12.59
CA LYS A 378 6.13 -21.69 13.59
C LYS A 378 7.21 -20.65 13.93
N VAL A 379 7.74 -19.98 12.90
CA VAL A 379 8.86 -19.03 12.95
C VAL A 379 8.40 -17.69 12.34
N PRO A 380 7.62 -16.87 13.05
CA PRO A 380 7.05 -15.65 12.48
C PRO A 380 8.09 -14.53 12.25
N LEU A 381 7.72 -13.60 11.36
CA LEU A 381 8.43 -12.34 11.13
C LEU A 381 8.18 -11.35 12.28
N ASP A 382 9.22 -10.61 12.68
CA ASP A 382 9.19 -9.79 13.89
C ASP A 382 8.21 -8.62 13.76
N SER A 383 8.23 -7.96 12.61
CA SER A 383 7.45 -6.73 12.34
C SER A 383 6.46 -6.91 11.19
N CYS A 384 5.80 -8.06 11.10
CA CYS A 384 4.78 -8.26 10.07
C CYS A 384 3.63 -7.25 10.23
N PHE A 385 3.30 -6.52 9.16
CA PHE A 385 2.18 -5.56 9.17
C PHE A 385 0.85 -6.27 9.42
N ARG A 386 0.70 -7.48 8.86
CA ARG A 386 -0.47 -8.33 9.00
C ARG A 386 -0.05 -9.79 9.05
N ARG A 387 -0.94 -10.64 9.57
CA ARG A 387 -0.78 -12.08 9.44
C ARG A 387 -0.63 -12.45 7.96
N PRO A 388 0.46 -13.14 7.59
CA PRO A 388 0.62 -13.70 6.26
C PRO A 388 -0.57 -14.62 5.96
N LYS A 389 -1.02 -14.56 4.73
CA LYS A 389 -1.96 -15.48 4.09
C LYS A 389 -1.65 -15.29 2.61
N ALA A 390 -1.52 -16.33 1.82
CA ALA A 390 -1.25 -16.18 0.38
C ALA A 390 -2.16 -17.09 -0.44
N PRO A 391 -3.49 -17.08 -0.20
CA PRO A 391 -4.35 -18.03 -0.88
C PRO A 391 -4.41 -17.66 -2.36
N ILE A 392 -4.16 -18.66 -3.17
CA ILE A 392 -4.16 -18.56 -4.62
C ILE A 392 -5.62 -18.51 -5.11
N ALA A 393 -5.96 -17.52 -5.94
CA ALA A 393 -7.31 -17.36 -6.49
C ALA A 393 -7.41 -18.00 -7.88
N LYS A 394 -8.44 -18.84 -8.09
CA LYS A 394 -8.65 -19.59 -9.35
C LYS A 394 -9.27 -18.75 -10.48
N SER A 395 -9.84 -17.59 -10.18
CA SER A 395 -10.47 -16.71 -11.19
C SER A 395 -10.00 -15.27 -11.05
N GLY A 396 -9.85 -14.58 -12.19
CA GLY A 396 -9.37 -13.20 -12.26
C GLY A 396 -10.26 -12.23 -11.47
N PHE A 397 -11.59 -12.36 -11.58
CA PHE A 397 -12.53 -11.54 -10.83
C PHE A 397 -12.39 -11.71 -9.30
N LEU A 398 -12.25 -12.97 -8.84
CA LEU A 398 -12.11 -13.25 -7.42
C LEU A 398 -10.76 -12.72 -6.89
N LEU A 399 -9.71 -12.79 -7.71
CA LEU A 399 -8.41 -12.21 -7.40
C LEU A 399 -8.51 -10.68 -7.25
N ASP A 400 -9.14 -9.98 -8.20
CA ASP A 400 -9.30 -8.52 -8.17
C ASP A 400 -10.11 -8.08 -6.94
N TYR A 401 -11.19 -8.81 -6.63
CA TYR A 401 -11.96 -8.62 -5.40
C TYR A 401 -11.07 -8.74 -4.16
N TYR A 402 -10.28 -9.82 -4.04
CA TYR A 402 -9.41 -10.01 -2.89
C TYR A 402 -8.28 -8.98 -2.82
N ILE A 403 -7.70 -8.58 -3.95
CA ILE A 403 -6.71 -7.50 -4.03
C ILE A 403 -7.33 -6.20 -3.51
N PHE A 404 -8.52 -5.83 -3.99
CA PHE A 404 -9.19 -4.62 -3.58
C PHE A 404 -9.48 -4.62 -2.07
N VAL A 405 -10.10 -5.69 -1.56
CA VAL A 405 -10.51 -5.78 -0.15
C VAL A 405 -9.32 -6.00 0.79
N SER A 406 -8.33 -6.80 0.42
CA SER A 406 -7.26 -7.23 1.33
C SER A 406 -5.97 -6.42 1.21
N HIS A 407 -5.72 -5.78 0.07
CA HIS A 407 -4.58 -4.88 -0.12
C HIS A 407 -5.02 -3.41 -0.13
N MET A 408 -5.92 -3.03 -1.05
CA MET A 408 -6.19 -1.61 -1.34
C MET A 408 -6.97 -0.90 -0.23
N ILE A 409 -8.13 -1.42 0.21
CA ILE A 409 -8.92 -0.83 1.30
C ILE A 409 -8.07 -0.59 2.56
N PRO A 410 -7.32 -1.59 3.08
CA PRO A 410 -6.37 -1.42 4.18
C PRO A 410 -5.29 -0.38 3.93
N ALA A 411 -4.76 -0.31 2.71
CA ALA A 411 -3.74 0.65 2.35
C ALA A 411 -4.29 2.08 2.41
N TYR A 412 -5.52 2.30 1.93
CA TYR A 412 -6.21 3.58 2.03
C TYR A 412 -6.50 3.96 3.48
N PHE A 413 -6.97 3.03 4.33
CA PHE A 413 -7.16 3.31 5.75
C PHE A 413 -5.85 3.63 6.47
N ALA A 414 -4.79 2.89 6.18
CA ALA A 414 -3.47 3.15 6.76
C ALA A 414 -2.91 4.50 6.30
N ASP A 415 -3.10 4.85 5.02
CA ASP A 415 -2.69 6.13 4.46
C ASP A 415 -3.53 7.29 5.00
N LEU A 416 -4.84 7.11 5.20
CA LEU A 416 -5.70 8.06 5.90
C LEU A 416 -5.23 8.27 7.34
N GLY A 417 -4.93 7.19 8.07
CA GLY A 417 -4.36 7.28 9.42
C GLY A 417 -2.99 7.97 9.43
N TYR A 418 -2.13 7.72 8.43
CA TYR A 418 -0.89 8.50 8.27
C TYR A 418 -1.18 9.97 8.05
N CYS A 419 -2.12 10.32 7.16
CA CYS A 419 -2.53 11.70 6.91
C CYS A 419 -3.06 12.38 8.18
N MET A 420 -3.94 11.72 8.94
CA MET A 420 -4.45 12.23 10.22
C MET A 420 -3.33 12.46 11.25
N LEU A 421 -2.27 11.65 11.22
CA LEU A 421 -1.08 11.81 12.05
C LEU A 421 -0.05 12.81 11.46
N GLY A 422 -0.40 13.54 10.39
CA GLY A 422 0.50 14.46 9.68
C GLY A 422 1.68 13.77 8.98
N LYS A 423 1.61 12.45 8.80
CA LYS A 423 2.59 11.63 8.07
C LYS A 423 2.14 11.46 6.62
N ARG A 424 3.09 11.20 5.73
CA ARG A 424 2.77 11.01 4.30
C ARG A 424 2.17 9.63 4.03
N PRO A 425 1.17 9.55 3.14
CA PRO A 425 0.64 8.29 2.66
C PRO A 425 1.73 7.53 1.89
N ARG A 426 1.89 6.25 2.21
CA ARG A 426 2.92 5.35 1.67
C ARG A 426 2.40 3.97 1.28
N MET A 427 1.36 3.47 1.92
CA MET A 427 0.92 2.08 1.79
C MET A 427 0.36 1.79 0.40
N VAL A 428 -0.45 2.69 -0.17
CA VAL A 428 -0.98 2.52 -1.53
C VAL A 428 0.16 2.45 -2.54
N LYS A 429 1.20 3.28 -2.38
CA LYS A 429 2.38 3.26 -3.25
C LYS A 429 3.15 1.94 -3.16
N ILE A 430 3.28 1.38 -1.96
CA ILE A 430 3.94 0.09 -1.73
C ILE A 430 3.14 -1.02 -2.44
N TYR A 431 1.82 -1.08 -2.25
CA TYR A 431 0.99 -2.07 -2.91
C TYR A 431 0.99 -1.90 -4.44
N ASN A 432 0.91 -0.69 -4.98
CA ASN A 432 1.00 -0.47 -6.42
C ASN A 432 2.35 -0.91 -7.02
N LYS A 433 3.45 -0.84 -6.25
CA LYS A 433 4.75 -1.38 -6.68
C LYS A 433 4.73 -2.91 -6.66
N LEU A 434 4.15 -3.51 -5.62
CA LEU A 434 4.00 -4.95 -5.49
C LEU A 434 3.12 -5.53 -6.61
N HIS A 435 1.96 -4.93 -6.89
CA HIS A 435 1.05 -5.36 -7.95
C HIS A 435 1.70 -5.32 -9.34
N ARG A 436 2.47 -4.27 -9.64
CA ARG A 436 3.23 -4.21 -10.90
C ARG A 436 4.27 -5.32 -11.02
N ALA A 437 4.99 -5.63 -9.93
CA ALA A 437 5.96 -6.73 -9.92
C ALA A 437 5.29 -8.11 -10.03
N MET A 438 4.09 -8.30 -9.46
CA MET A 438 3.33 -9.54 -9.63
C MET A 438 2.75 -9.68 -11.04
N GLY A 439 2.28 -8.57 -11.63
CA GLY A 439 1.74 -8.56 -12.99
C GLY A 439 2.76 -9.07 -14.00
N THR A 440 4.05 -8.72 -13.85
CA THR A 440 5.12 -9.22 -14.72
C THR A 440 5.39 -10.71 -14.60
N LEU A 441 5.02 -11.34 -13.47
CA LEU A 441 5.22 -12.77 -13.23
C LEU A 441 3.99 -13.62 -13.57
N THR A 442 2.81 -12.98 -13.69
CA THR A 442 1.52 -13.67 -13.77
C THR A 442 1.48 -14.69 -14.90
N PHE A 443 1.96 -14.34 -16.10
CA PHE A 443 1.99 -15.28 -17.23
C PHE A 443 2.77 -16.57 -16.89
N PHE A 444 3.93 -16.43 -16.24
CA PHE A 444 4.79 -17.57 -15.90
C PHE A 444 4.27 -18.41 -14.73
N THR A 445 3.41 -17.82 -13.88
CA THR A 445 2.83 -18.49 -12.72
C THR A 445 1.47 -19.13 -13.01
N THR A 446 0.82 -18.82 -14.14
CA THR A 446 -0.51 -19.36 -14.52
C THR A 446 -0.52 -20.34 -15.69
N HIS A 447 0.58 -20.51 -16.41
CA HIS A 447 0.66 -21.43 -17.56
C HIS A 447 1.61 -22.57 -17.29
N SER A 448 1.31 -23.79 -17.73
CA SER A 448 2.19 -24.97 -17.69
C SER A 448 2.97 -25.14 -19.02
N TRP A 449 4.11 -25.84 -18.98
CA TRP A 449 5.05 -26.05 -20.09
C TRP A 449 5.76 -27.36 -19.81
N GLU A 450 5.96 -28.14 -20.84
CA GLU A 450 6.73 -29.37 -20.79
C GLU A 450 8.03 -29.15 -21.59
N TRP A 451 9.16 -29.33 -20.90
CA TRP A 451 10.48 -29.24 -21.52
C TRP A 451 11.14 -30.61 -21.59
N THR A 452 11.79 -30.92 -22.71
CA THR A 452 12.69 -32.07 -22.78
C THR A 452 13.93 -31.83 -21.92
N TYR A 453 14.49 -32.90 -21.35
CA TYR A 453 15.64 -32.84 -20.44
C TYR A 453 16.67 -33.94 -20.74
N ASN A 454 16.70 -34.42 -21.99
CA ASN A 454 17.59 -35.51 -22.41
C ASN A 454 19.07 -35.13 -22.23
N ASN A 455 19.41 -33.87 -22.51
CA ASN A 455 20.77 -33.37 -22.35
C ASN A 455 21.22 -33.31 -20.89
N LEU A 456 20.29 -33.16 -19.93
CA LEU A 456 20.59 -33.22 -18.50
C LEU A 456 21.06 -34.62 -18.08
N ASP A 457 20.33 -35.66 -18.49
CA ASP A 457 20.69 -37.05 -18.18
C ASP A 457 21.96 -37.48 -18.92
N MET A 458 22.12 -37.03 -20.17
CA MET A 458 23.36 -37.21 -20.94
C MET A 458 24.55 -36.61 -20.20
N LEU A 459 24.52 -35.33 -19.83
CA LEU A 459 25.62 -34.66 -19.12
C LEU A 459 25.97 -35.36 -17.81
N LYS A 460 24.95 -35.77 -17.04
CA LYS A 460 25.14 -36.50 -15.79
C LYS A 460 25.85 -37.84 -16.01
N SER A 461 25.53 -38.54 -17.11
CA SER A 461 26.15 -39.83 -17.44
C SER A 461 27.65 -39.72 -17.76
N LYS A 462 28.08 -38.56 -18.29
CA LYS A 462 29.46 -38.29 -18.69
C LYS A 462 30.39 -37.95 -17.53
N LEU A 463 29.85 -37.51 -16.41
CA LEU A 463 30.63 -37.16 -15.21
C LEU A 463 31.16 -38.40 -14.50
N SER A 464 32.36 -38.28 -13.92
CA SER A 464 32.93 -39.22 -12.96
C SER A 464 32.08 -39.28 -11.68
N PRO A 465 32.12 -40.37 -10.88
CA PRO A 465 31.43 -40.43 -9.59
C PRO A 465 31.79 -39.27 -8.64
N GLU A 466 33.04 -38.83 -8.66
CA GLU A 466 33.56 -37.71 -7.88
C GLU A 466 32.95 -36.38 -8.35
N ASP A 467 32.99 -36.11 -9.65
CA ASP A 467 32.44 -34.86 -10.22
C ASP A 467 30.93 -34.79 -10.11
N ARG A 468 30.22 -35.92 -10.20
CA ARG A 468 28.77 -35.98 -9.95
C ARG A 468 28.42 -35.52 -8.53
N ARG A 469 29.30 -35.77 -7.55
CA ARG A 469 29.10 -35.31 -6.16
C ARG A 469 29.46 -33.83 -6.01
N LEU A 470 30.56 -33.39 -6.62
CA LEU A 470 31.05 -32.02 -6.51
C LEU A 470 30.16 -31.03 -7.26
N PHE A 471 29.85 -31.32 -8.53
CA PHE A 471 29.03 -30.52 -9.42
C PHE A 471 27.60 -31.06 -9.52
N TYR A 472 26.99 -31.44 -8.39
CA TYR A 472 25.64 -31.99 -8.40
C TYR A 472 24.60 -30.97 -8.89
N PHE A 473 23.90 -31.27 -9.98
CA PHE A 473 22.85 -30.42 -10.59
C PHE A 473 21.52 -31.15 -10.84
N ASP A 474 21.36 -32.39 -10.34
CA ASP A 474 20.14 -33.17 -10.50
C ASP A 474 19.11 -32.80 -9.43
N PRO A 475 17.92 -32.27 -9.78
CA PRO A 475 16.95 -31.81 -8.81
C PRO A 475 16.13 -32.97 -8.23
N ARG A 476 16.21 -34.20 -8.75
CA ARG A 476 15.41 -35.35 -8.27
C ARG A 476 15.68 -35.71 -6.81
N GLY A 477 16.89 -35.44 -6.31
CA GLY A 477 17.26 -35.65 -4.90
C GLY A 477 16.82 -34.52 -3.95
N LEU A 478 16.19 -33.47 -4.48
CA LEU A 478 15.80 -32.28 -3.72
C LEU A 478 14.50 -32.52 -2.93
N HIS A 479 14.58 -32.48 -1.60
CA HIS A 479 13.40 -32.44 -0.74
C HIS A 479 12.88 -31.00 -0.57
N TRP A 480 11.85 -30.63 -1.34
CA TRP A 480 11.28 -29.28 -1.40
C TRP A 480 10.91 -28.66 -0.04
N PRO A 481 10.22 -29.38 0.88
CA PRO A 481 9.83 -28.78 2.16
C PRO A 481 11.01 -28.30 3.00
N THR A 482 12.04 -29.13 3.17
CA THR A 482 13.23 -28.79 3.95
C THR A 482 13.96 -27.58 3.36
N TYR A 483 14.01 -27.49 2.04
CA TYR A 483 14.60 -26.32 1.39
C TYR A 483 13.81 -25.06 1.55
N LEU A 484 12.48 -25.11 1.43
CA LEU A 484 11.66 -23.93 1.64
C LEU A 484 11.70 -23.45 3.08
N GLU A 485 11.81 -24.35 4.05
CA GLU A 485 12.06 -23.99 5.45
C GLU A 485 13.43 -23.31 5.63
N ALA A 486 14.50 -23.90 5.08
CA ALA A 486 15.83 -23.30 5.11
C ALA A 486 15.89 -21.95 4.37
N TYR A 487 15.17 -21.82 3.26
CA TYR A 487 15.00 -20.59 2.50
C TYR A 487 14.29 -19.51 3.31
N CYS A 488 13.16 -19.83 3.95
CA CYS A 488 12.43 -18.88 4.78
C CYS A 488 13.27 -18.45 6.00
N LEU A 489 14.03 -19.39 6.59
CA LEU A 489 14.96 -19.09 7.68
C LEU A 489 16.07 -18.15 7.23
N GLY A 490 16.70 -18.46 6.09
CA GLY A 490 17.74 -17.62 5.48
C GLY A 490 17.22 -16.23 5.11
N ALA A 491 15.99 -16.15 4.60
CA ALA A 491 15.34 -14.87 4.32
C ALA A 491 15.20 -14.01 5.57
N LYS A 492 14.67 -14.59 6.67
CA LYS A 492 14.52 -13.91 7.96
C LYS A 492 15.87 -13.39 8.47
N LYS A 493 16.88 -14.25 8.52
CA LYS A 493 18.20 -13.91 9.07
C LYS A 493 18.96 -12.91 8.20
N TYR A 494 19.14 -13.20 6.91
CA TYR A 494 20.07 -12.47 6.06
C TYR A 494 19.44 -11.33 5.26
N LEU A 495 18.18 -11.45 4.80
CA LEU A 495 17.52 -10.33 4.12
C LEU A 495 16.85 -9.39 5.11
N LEU A 496 16.12 -9.95 6.07
CA LEU A 496 15.31 -9.12 6.96
C LEU A 496 16.12 -8.57 8.13
N ASN A 497 17.32 -9.12 8.34
CA ASN A 497 18.20 -8.85 9.46
C ASN A 497 17.47 -9.06 10.80
N GLU A 498 16.68 -10.14 10.87
CA GLU A 498 15.91 -10.54 12.05
C GLU A 498 16.56 -11.78 12.68
N ASP A 499 16.86 -11.70 13.97
CA ASP A 499 17.42 -12.80 14.73
C ASP A 499 16.35 -13.73 15.29
N LEU A 500 16.71 -14.97 15.59
CA LEU A 500 15.83 -15.97 16.19
C LEU A 500 15.59 -15.73 17.69
N SER A 501 16.42 -14.92 18.36
CA SER A 501 16.20 -14.52 19.76
C SER A 501 14.86 -13.80 19.97
N GLY A 502 14.38 -13.05 18.96
CA GLY A 502 13.10 -12.32 18.99
C GLY A 502 11.83 -13.17 18.81
N LEU A 503 11.95 -14.50 18.65
CA LEU A 503 10.81 -15.37 18.31
C LEU A 503 9.64 -15.33 19.30
N PRO A 504 9.83 -15.28 20.64
CA PRO A 504 8.72 -15.16 21.58
C PRO A 504 7.91 -13.88 21.37
N ALA A 505 8.59 -12.76 21.13
CA ALA A 505 7.97 -11.47 20.85
C ALA A 505 7.23 -11.48 19.50
N ALA A 506 7.85 -12.04 18.46
CA ALA A 506 7.22 -12.20 17.15
C ALA A 506 5.95 -13.07 17.20
N LYS A 507 5.96 -14.16 17.98
CA LYS A 507 4.77 -14.99 18.23
C LYS A 507 3.68 -14.22 18.97
N ALA A 508 4.05 -13.40 19.97
CA ALA A 508 3.11 -12.54 20.69
C ALA A 508 2.47 -11.50 19.75
N HIS A 509 3.28 -10.83 18.92
CA HIS A 509 2.80 -9.90 17.89
C HIS A 509 1.81 -10.58 16.93
N LEU A 510 2.14 -11.78 16.44
CA LEU A 510 1.24 -12.54 15.58
C LEU A 510 -0.08 -12.90 16.28
N ARG A 511 -0.07 -13.21 17.59
CA ARG A 511 -1.31 -13.41 18.38
C ARG A 511 -2.11 -12.11 18.50
N ASN A 512 -1.47 -10.98 18.74
CA ASN A 512 -2.15 -9.68 18.82
C ASN A 512 -2.83 -9.31 17.50
N LEU A 513 -2.16 -9.54 16.36
CA LEU A 513 -2.76 -9.34 15.04
C LEU A 513 -3.97 -10.27 14.79
N ARG A 514 -3.99 -11.48 15.37
CA ARG A 514 -5.17 -12.38 15.32
C ARG A 514 -6.34 -11.77 16.07
N ASN A 515 -6.07 -11.36 17.31
CA ASN A 515 -7.09 -10.83 18.20
C ASN A 515 -7.67 -9.53 17.63
N LEU A 516 -6.83 -8.66 17.08
CA LEU A 516 -7.27 -7.45 16.37
C LEU A 516 -8.20 -7.78 15.21
N ARG A 517 -7.90 -8.81 14.41
CA ARG A 517 -8.78 -9.27 13.33
C ARG A 517 -10.11 -9.80 13.86
N TYR A 518 -10.09 -10.60 14.92
CA TYR A 518 -11.33 -11.11 15.51
C TYR A 518 -12.19 -9.99 16.08
N ILE A 519 -11.61 -9.05 16.82
CA ILE A 519 -12.30 -7.87 17.33
C ILE A 519 -12.92 -7.07 16.18
N PHE A 520 -12.13 -6.76 15.14
CA PHE A 520 -12.62 -6.03 13.98
C PHE A 520 -13.79 -6.75 13.30
N ASN A 521 -13.66 -8.05 13.03
CA ASN A 521 -14.73 -8.84 12.42
C ASN A 521 -15.99 -8.89 13.30
N THR A 522 -15.83 -9.07 14.61
CA THR A 522 -16.96 -9.05 15.57
C THR A 522 -17.66 -7.70 15.57
N VAL A 523 -16.93 -6.58 15.59
CA VAL A 523 -17.50 -5.23 15.53
C VAL A 523 -18.28 -5.02 14.23
N VAL A 524 -17.73 -5.42 13.09
CA VAL A 524 -18.41 -5.32 11.79
C VAL A 524 -19.69 -6.15 11.76
N ILE A 525 -19.64 -7.40 12.25
CA ILE A 525 -20.82 -8.28 12.31
C ILE A 525 -21.89 -7.67 13.22
N VAL A 526 -21.52 -7.17 14.40
CA VAL A 526 -22.46 -6.54 15.33
C VAL A 526 -23.08 -5.28 14.73
N ALA A 527 -22.30 -4.44 14.06
CA ALA A 527 -22.80 -3.24 13.40
C ALA A 527 -23.78 -3.56 12.26
N LEU A 528 -23.43 -4.52 11.39
CA LEU A 528 -24.32 -4.98 10.32
C LEU A 528 -25.60 -5.59 10.89
N TRP A 529 -25.49 -6.42 11.93
CA TRP A 529 -26.65 -7.00 12.59
C TRP A 529 -27.57 -5.95 13.21
N ARG A 530 -27.00 -4.91 13.85
CA ARG A 530 -27.78 -3.78 14.39
C ARG A 530 -28.55 -3.04 13.30
N VAL A 531 -27.94 -2.80 12.15
CA VAL A 531 -28.61 -2.16 11.00
C VAL A 531 -29.72 -3.06 10.44
N LEU A 532 -29.46 -4.37 10.32
CA LEU A 532 -30.45 -5.34 9.83
C LEU A 532 -31.67 -5.44 10.75
N VAL A 533 -31.46 -5.56 12.07
CA VAL A 533 -32.56 -5.60 13.06
C VAL A 533 -33.37 -4.29 13.06
N ALA A 534 -32.72 -3.15 12.83
CA ALA A 534 -33.40 -1.86 12.74
C ALA A 534 -34.23 -1.68 11.46
N ARG A 535 -33.90 -2.41 10.38
CA ARG A 535 -34.53 -2.24 9.06
C ARG A 535 -35.43 -3.40 8.63
N SER A 536 -35.40 -4.54 9.31
CA SER A 536 -36.16 -5.74 8.95
C SER A 536 -36.92 -6.31 10.14
N ASP A 537 -38.23 -6.45 9.98
CA ASP A 537 -39.12 -7.04 10.99
C ASP A 537 -38.81 -8.53 11.20
N ILE A 538 -38.45 -9.24 10.14
CA ILE A 538 -38.02 -10.65 10.21
C ILE A 538 -36.76 -10.78 11.07
N ALA A 539 -35.75 -9.94 10.85
CA ALA A 539 -34.51 -9.96 11.63
C ALA A 539 -34.75 -9.60 13.10
N ARG A 540 -35.65 -8.64 13.37
CA ARG A 540 -36.04 -8.25 14.73
C ARG A 540 -36.77 -9.38 15.46
N ASN A 541 -37.72 -10.04 14.80
CA ASN A 541 -38.45 -11.17 15.37
C ASN A 541 -37.52 -12.35 15.64
N LEU A 542 -36.61 -12.66 14.71
CA LEU A 542 -35.58 -13.68 14.89
C LEU A 542 -34.65 -13.35 16.07
N TRP A 543 -34.25 -12.09 16.24
CA TRP A 543 -33.42 -11.65 17.36
C TRP A 543 -34.12 -11.81 18.71
N VAL A 544 -35.38 -11.39 18.82
CA VAL A 544 -36.20 -11.57 20.03
C VAL A 544 -36.39 -13.05 20.34
N PHE A 545 -36.63 -13.88 19.32
CA PHE A 545 -36.73 -15.33 19.46
C PHE A 545 -35.43 -15.96 20.00
N ILE A 546 -34.27 -15.59 19.44
CA ILE A 546 -32.96 -16.09 19.90
C ILE A 546 -32.67 -15.64 21.34
N ILE A 547 -32.90 -14.38 21.70
CA ILE A 547 -32.77 -13.91 23.09
C ILE A 547 -33.73 -14.66 24.01
N GLY A 548 -34.96 -14.92 23.55
CA GLY A 548 -35.94 -15.72 24.26
C GLY A 548 -35.47 -17.15 24.54
N LEU A 549 -34.83 -17.80 23.56
CA LEU A 549 -34.22 -19.13 23.74
C LEU A 549 -33.04 -19.08 24.71
N VAL A 550 -32.13 -18.11 24.58
CA VAL A 550 -30.96 -17.97 25.47
C VAL A 550 -31.41 -17.69 26.91
N THR A 551 -32.41 -16.84 27.12
CA THR A 551 -32.93 -16.55 28.47
C THR A 551 -33.63 -17.75 29.09
N LYS A 552 -34.40 -18.52 28.30
CA LYS A 552 -34.96 -19.80 28.74
C LYS A 552 -33.87 -20.82 29.08
N PHE A 553 -32.83 -20.92 28.26
CA PHE A 553 -31.69 -21.81 28.48
C PHE A 553 -30.90 -21.44 29.74
N VAL A 554 -30.58 -20.15 29.95
CA VAL A 554 -29.90 -19.68 31.17
C VAL A 554 -30.77 -19.91 32.41
N LYS A 555 -32.09 -19.70 32.33
CA LYS A 555 -33.02 -20.01 33.43
C LYS A 555 -33.04 -21.51 33.75
N PHE A 556 -33.09 -22.36 32.73
CA PHE A 556 -33.04 -23.82 32.88
C PHE A 556 -31.78 -24.28 33.63
N PHE A 557 -30.60 -23.76 33.25
CA PHE A 557 -29.33 -24.07 33.93
C PHE A 557 -29.21 -23.47 35.32
N ARG A 558 -29.73 -22.27 35.57
CA ARG A 558 -29.80 -21.69 36.92
C ARG A 558 -30.69 -22.53 37.84
N LEU A 559 -31.85 -22.96 37.36
CA LEU A 559 -32.76 -23.85 38.10
C LEU A 559 -32.11 -25.20 38.41
N THR A 560 -31.39 -25.82 37.46
CA THR A 560 -30.66 -27.08 37.73
C THR A 560 -29.46 -26.91 38.66
N SER A 561 -28.79 -25.74 38.66
CA SER A 561 -27.71 -25.45 39.63
C SER A 561 -28.22 -25.18 41.04
N ALA A 562 -29.46 -24.68 41.18
CA ALA A 562 -30.10 -24.41 42.48
C ALA A 562 -30.75 -25.66 43.10
N VAL A 563 -31.11 -26.67 42.28
CA VAL A 563 -31.64 -27.97 42.73
C VAL A 563 -30.53 -28.95 43.14
N ARG A 564 -29.25 -28.61 42.90
CA ARG A 564 -28.07 -29.44 43.25
C ARG A 564 -27.28 -28.94 44.48
N ARG A 565 -27.79 -27.94 45.20
CA ARG A 565 -27.38 -27.57 46.56
C ARG A 565 -28.52 -27.91 47.49
#